data_AF-A0A094YJK6-F1
#
_entry.id   AF-A0A094YJK6-F1
#
_cell.length_a   1.000
_cell.length_b   1.000
_cell.length_c   1.000
_cell.angle_alpha   90.00
_cell.angle_beta   90.00
_cell.angle_gamma   90.00
#
_symmetry.space_group_name_H-M   'P 1'
#
loop_
_entity.id
_entity.type
_entity.pdbx_description
1 polymer ?
#
loop_
_entity_poly.entity_id
_entity_poly.type
_entity_poly.pdbx_seq_one_letter_code
_entity_poly.pdbx_strand_id
1 'polypeptide(L)' 'MVTVETNADHGGTDRLRALVENSDIFVLNCLSAKHAATDFIRAHHGDKPLAYSQGKGLSNMFHEIEVF' A
#
# COMPACT_ATOMS: atom_id res chain seq x y z
N MET A 1 -16.89 -0.87 10.80
CA MET A 1 -17.04 -0.46 9.38
C MET A 1 -15.64 -0.48 8.79
N VAL A 2 -15.45 -1.10 7.62
CA VAL A 2 -14.15 -1.14 6.94
C VAL A 2 -14.10 -0.01 5.92
N THR A 3 -13.02 0.77 5.94
CA THR A 3 -12.76 1.83 4.95
C THR A 3 -11.69 1.34 4.00
N VAL A 4 -11.91 1.49 2.70
CA VAL A 4 -10.94 1.13 1.66
C VAL A 4 -10.61 2.40 0.87
N GLU A 5 -9.33 2.76 0.85
CA GLU A 5 -8.81 3.87 0.07
C GLU A 5 -7.82 3.36 -0.98
N THR A 6 -7.80 4.01 -2.15
CA THR A 6 -6.88 3.68 -3.25
C THR A 6 -5.99 4.87 -3.59
N ASN A 7 -4.75 4.58 -3.98
CA ASN A 7 -3.79 5.58 -4.42
C ASN A 7 -2.96 5.06 -5.61
N ALA A 8 -2.66 5.95 -6.57
CA ALA A 8 -1.83 5.70 -7.75
C ALA A 8 -0.71 6.75 -7.92
N ASP A 9 -0.35 7.45 -6.84
CA ASP A 9 0.69 8.47 -6.82
C ASP A 9 2.06 7.85 -7.20
N HIS A 10 2.81 8.57 -8.02
CA HIS A 10 4.11 8.11 -8.53
C HIS A 10 5.27 8.30 -7.54
N GLY A 11 5.05 8.91 -6.38
CA GLY A 11 6.07 9.21 -5.37
C GLY A 11 5.45 9.72 -4.07
N GLY A 12 6.29 10.21 -3.17
CA GLY A 12 5.88 10.75 -1.88
C GLY A 12 5.07 12.03 -2.01
N THR A 13 3.75 11.93 -1.77
CA THR A 13 2.84 13.06 -1.66
C THR A 13 2.29 13.14 -0.23
N ASP A 14 1.75 14.30 0.17
CA ASP A 14 1.08 14.44 1.47
C ASP A 14 -0.11 13.48 1.60
N ARG A 15 -0.80 13.20 0.49
CA ARG A 15 -1.89 12.22 0.46
C ARG A 15 -1.38 10.80 0.68
N LEU A 16 -0.33 10.39 -0.02
CA LEU A 16 0.26 9.07 0.18
C LEU A 16 0.76 8.92 1.62
N ARG A 17 1.36 9.96 2.17
CA ARG A 17 1.80 9.99 3.56
C ARG A 17 0.64 9.76 4.53
N ALA A 18 -0.44 10.53 4.38
CA ALA A 18 -1.62 10.39 5.22
C ALA A 18 -2.18 8.96 5.16
N LEU A 19 -2.26 8.35 3.97
CA LEU A 19 -2.73 6.98 3.84
C LEU A 19 -1.80 5.98 4.53
N VAL A 20 -0.49 6.11 4.33
CA VAL A 20 0.52 5.22 4.93
C VAL A 20 0.51 5.32 6.46
N GLU A 21 0.43 6.53 7.00
CA GLU A 21 0.48 6.75 8.45
C GLU A 21 -0.82 6.33 9.14
N ASN A 22 -1.98 6.43 8.47
CA ASN A 22 -3.29 6.19 9.10
C ASN A 22 -3.91 4.81 8.78
N SER A 23 -3.36 4.05 7.84
CA SER A 23 -3.86 2.70 7.55
C SER A 23 -3.44 1.70 8.64
N ASP A 24 -4.31 0.73 8.91
CA ASP A 24 -3.98 -0.45 9.73
C ASP A 24 -3.21 -1.49 8.90
N ILE A 25 -3.59 -1.63 7.62
CA ILE A 25 -2.95 -2.52 6.63
C ILE A 25 -2.74 -1.72 5.34
N PHE A 26 -1.54 -1.78 4.78
CA PHE A 26 -1.25 -1.18 3.49
C PHE A 26 -0.88 -2.27 2.48
N VAL A 27 -1.53 -2.27 1.30
CA VAL A 27 -1.26 -3.25 0.24
C VAL A 27 -0.59 -2.55 -0.94
N LEU A 28 0.61 -3.01 -1.28
CA LEU A 28 1.42 -2.44 -2.35
C LEU A 28 1.43 -3.36 -3.57
N ASN A 29 1.09 -2.81 -4.73
CA ASN A 29 1.25 -3.50 -6.01
C ASN A 29 2.64 -3.27 -6.60
N CYS A 30 3.58 -4.16 -6.29
CA CYS A 30 4.99 -4.03 -6.70
C CYS A 30 5.19 -3.94 -8.21
N LEU A 31 4.28 -4.53 -9.00
CA LEU A 31 4.39 -4.58 -10.45
C LEU A 31 3.96 -3.27 -11.14
N SER A 32 3.36 -2.36 -10.38
CA SER A 32 2.87 -1.07 -10.87
C SER A 32 3.47 0.13 -10.12
N ALA A 33 3.89 -0.05 -8.86
CA ALA A 33 4.48 1.02 -8.05
C ALA A 33 5.91 1.36 -8.52
N LYS A 34 6.21 2.66 -8.62
CA LYS A 34 7.59 3.12 -8.81
C LYS A 34 8.40 2.91 -7.53
N HIS A 35 9.70 2.67 -7.65
CA HIS A 35 10.62 2.60 -6.52
C HIS A 35 10.45 3.77 -5.54
N ALA A 36 10.29 5.00 -6.07
CA ALA A 36 10.04 6.19 -5.26
C ALA A 36 8.81 6.09 -4.35
N ALA A 37 7.69 5.53 -4.84
CA ALA A 37 6.49 5.33 -4.02
C ALA A 37 6.69 4.19 -3.01
N THR A 38 7.29 3.08 -3.45
CA THR A 38 7.58 1.92 -2.60
C THR A 38 8.49 2.27 -1.43
N ASP A 39 9.57 3.00 -1.69
CA ASP A 39 10.54 3.40 -0.67
C ASP A 39 9.93 4.43 0.28
N PHE A 40 9.10 5.35 -0.23
CA PHE A 40 8.36 6.31 0.59
C PHE A 40 7.40 5.60 1.56
N ILE A 41 6.64 4.61 1.08
CA ILE A 41 5.73 3.83 1.93
C ILE A 41 6.52 3.11 3.03
N ARG A 42 7.61 2.42 2.68
CA ARG A 42 8.46 1.72 3.65
C ARG A 42 9.05 2.65 4.71
N ALA A 43 9.43 3.87 4.33
CA ALA A 43 10.01 4.85 5.25
C ALA A 43 8.99 5.41 6.26
N HIS A 44 7.70 5.37 5.95
CA HIS A 44 6.64 6.01 6.76
C HIS A 44 5.65 5.05 7.41
N HIS A 45 5.55 3.80 6.94
CA HIS A 45 4.57 2.83 7.44
C HIS A 45 4.91 2.28 8.84
N GLY A 46 6.19 2.35 9.24
CA GLY A 46 6.67 1.77 10.50
C GLY A 46 6.51 0.24 10.51
N ASP A 47 6.18 -0.31 11.69
CA ASP A 47 6.08 -1.75 11.92
C ASP A 47 4.70 -2.34 11.60
N LYS A 48 3.81 -1.55 10.99
CA LYS A 48 2.46 -2.00 10.64
C LYS A 48 2.49 -3.02 9.48
N PRO A 49 1.45 -3.87 9.34
CA PRO A 49 1.32 -4.83 8.24
C PRO A 49 1.40 -4.20 6.83
N LEU A 50 2.48 -4.50 6.11
CA LEU A 50 2.70 -4.08 4.72
C LEU A 50 2.68 -5.30 3.80
N ALA A 51 1.60 -5.46 3.04
CA ALA A 51 1.43 -6.56 2.09
C ALA A 51 1.96 -6.18 0.71
N TYR A 52 2.51 -7.16 0.00
CA TYR A 52 3.01 -7.00 -1.36
C TYR A 52 2.23 -7.90 -2.30
N SER A 53 1.34 -7.30 -3.09
CA SER A 53 0.53 -8.05 -4.05
C SER A 53 1.38 -8.65 -5.16
N GLN A 54 1.22 -9.95 -5.38
CA GLN A 54 1.94 -10.70 -6.42
C GLN A 54 1.39 -10.47 -7.85
N GLY A 55 0.36 -9.63 -8.02
CA GLY A 55 -0.15 -9.29 -9.36
C GLY A 55 -0.79 -7.91 -9.43
N LYS A 56 -1.19 -7.52 -10.65
CA LYS A 56 -1.72 -6.17 -10.91
C LYS A 56 -3.20 -6.00 -10.58
N GLY A 57 -3.91 -7.09 -10.37
CA GLY A 57 -5.36 -7.11 -10.19
C GLY A 57 -5.80 -6.93 -8.75
N LEU A 58 -7.01 -6.39 -8.57
CA LEU A 58 -7.64 -6.18 -7.27
C LEU A 58 -7.81 -7.49 -6.48
N SER A 59 -8.16 -8.60 -7.15
CA SER A 59 -8.29 -9.92 -6.51
C SER A 59 -7.00 -10.36 -5.82
N ASN A 60 -5.85 -10.08 -6.44
CA ASN A 60 -4.55 -10.40 -5.82
C ASN A 60 -4.27 -9.50 -4.62
N MET A 61 -4.73 -8.25 -4.61
CA MET A 61 -4.56 -7.36 -3.46
C MET A 61 -5.40 -7.81 -2.26
N PHE A 62 -6.64 -8.25 -2.51
CA PHE A 62 -7.49 -8.80 -1.45
C PHE A 62 -6.97 -10.14 -0.93
N HIS A 63 -6.44 -11.00 -1.81
CA HIS A 63 -5.84 -12.24 -1.39
C HIS A 63 -4.73 -12.03 -0.35
N GLU A 64 -3.85 -11.03 -0.53
CA GLU A 64 -2.83 -10.71 0.49
C GLU A 64 -3.44 -10.29 1.83
N ILE A 65 -4.63 -9.69 1.84
CA ILE A 65 -5.33 -9.31 3.07
C ILE A 65 -5.91 -10.55 3.77
N GLU A 66 -6.43 -11.51 3.01
CA GLU A 66 -7.03 -12.75 3.53
C GLU A 66 -6.01 -13.68 4.21
N VAL A 67 -4.72 -13.54 3.89
CA VAL A 67 -3.63 -14.40 4.39
C VAL A 67 -2.73 -13.75 5.45
N PHE A 68 -3.08 -12.56 5.94
CA PHE A 68 -2.47 -11.96 7.14
C PHE A 68 -2.86 -12.69 8.42
#